data_AF-A0A957E617-F1
#
_entry.id   AF-A0A957E617-F1
#
_cell.length_a   1.000
_cell.length_b   1.000
_cell.length_c   1.000
_cell.angle_alpha   90.00
_cell.angle_beta   90.00
_cell.angle_gamma   90.00
#
_symmetry.space_group_name_H-M   'P 1'
#
loop_
_entity.id
_entity.type
_entity.pdbx_description
1 polymer ?
#
loop_
_entity_poly.entity_id
_entity_poly.type
_entity_poly.pdbx_seq_one_letter_code
_entity_poly.pdbx_strand_id
1 'polypeptide(L)'
;MAEWMSRWQKWQQLAWFERWLLLQALFLLALLVVALHLFAFNRVYVLLSRPLPPSLRPNNTYRLKRAQTTAALVQSAVYLLPFPVTCLPHALALWYLLRRQGIAGKLQIGVQKNADEFAAHAWVEYGGVVLNDSADVGQRFIPFDVMT
;
A
#
# COMPACT_ATOMS: atom_id res chain seq x y z
N MET A 1 -6.47 23.05 -12.44
CA MET A 1 -6.58 23.49 -11.03
C MET A 1 -7.89 23.02 -10.34
N ALA A 2 -8.56 21.96 -10.81
CA ALA A 2 -9.96 21.65 -10.40
C ALA A 2 -10.17 20.28 -9.73
N GLU A 3 -9.13 19.50 -9.41
CA GLU A 3 -9.29 18.17 -8.79
C GLU A 3 -9.03 18.15 -7.27
N TRP A 4 -8.60 19.27 -6.67
CA TRP A 4 -8.09 19.28 -5.30
C TRP A 4 -9.17 19.41 -4.20
N MET A 5 -10.36 19.90 -4.53
CA MET A 5 -11.38 20.25 -3.52
C MET A 5 -12.39 19.15 -3.18
N SER A 6 -12.54 18.09 -3.98
CA SER A 6 -13.52 17.02 -3.69
C SER A 6 -13.08 16.04 -2.59
N ARG A 7 -11.82 16.11 -2.14
CA ARG A 7 -11.27 15.25 -1.07
C ARG A 7 -11.64 15.72 0.35
N TRP A 8 -12.12 16.96 0.53
CA TRP A 8 -12.33 17.58 1.84
C TRP A 8 -13.77 17.43 2.38
N GLN A 9 -14.76 17.21 1.51
CA GLN A 9 -16.17 17.04 1.95
C GLN A 9 -16.46 15.69 2.64
N LYS A 10 -15.54 14.73 2.60
CA LYS A 10 -15.68 13.43 3.30
C LYS A 10 -15.14 13.43 4.73
N TRP A 11 -14.74 14.59 5.27
CA TRP A 11 -14.07 14.66 6.57
C TRP A 11 -15.00 14.71 7.78
N GLN A 12 -16.29 15.03 7.59
CA GLN A 12 -17.22 15.16 8.72
C GLN A 12 -17.90 13.85 9.15
N GLN A 13 -17.61 12.74 8.48
CA GLN A 13 -18.09 11.41 8.86
C GLN A 13 -16.97 10.35 8.87
N LEU A 14 -15.73 10.74 9.23
CA LEU A 14 -14.70 9.73 9.55
C LEU A 14 -15.16 8.97 10.80
N ALA A 15 -15.91 7.90 10.56
CA ALA A 15 -16.32 6.94 11.57
C ALA A 15 -15.09 6.54 12.39
N TRP A 16 -15.28 6.25 13.68
CA TRP A 16 -14.24 5.76 14.59
C TRP A 16 -13.29 4.73 13.95
N PHE A 17 -13.83 3.90 13.04
CA PHE A 17 -13.11 2.93 12.24
C PHE A 17 -11.99 3.52 11.35
N GLU A 18 -12.22 4.65 10.68
CA GLU A 18 -11.22 5.26 9.79
C GLU A 18 -10.08 5.92 10.57
N ARG A 19 -10.38 6.51 11.73
CA ARG A 19 -9.35 7.03 12.65
C ARG A 19 -8.46 5.90 13.19
N TRP A 20 -9.08 4.78 13.57
CA TRP A 20 -8.36 3.60 14.01
C TRP A 20 -7.47 3.03 12.90
N LEU A 21 -7.98 2.99 11.66
CA LEU A 21 -7.21 2.54 10.50
C LEU A 21 -6.02 3.47 10.20
N LEU A 22 -6.19 4.78 10.38
CA LEU A 22 -5.11 5.75 10.23
C LEU A 22 -4.03 5.57 11.30
N LEU A 23 -4.42 5.39 12.57
CA LEU A 23 -3.47 5.06 13.64
C LEU A 23 -2.74 3.75 13.38
N GLN A 24 -3.45 2.73 12.92
CA GLN A 24 -2.84 1.47 12.49
C GLN A 24 -1.84 1.68 11.35
N ALA A 25 -2.19 2.50 10.36
CA ALA A 25 -1.30 2.83 9.25
C ALA A 25 -0.04 3.56 9.74
N LEU A 26 -0.18 4.57 10.60
CA LEU A 26 0.96 5.28 11.21
C LEU A 26 1.89 4.33 11.96
N PHE A 27 1.32 3.54 12.87
CA PHE A 27 2.10 2.60 13.67
C PHE A 27 2.79 1.55 12.80
N LEU A 28 2.07 0.98 11.83
CA LEU A 28 2.61 -0.01 10.91
C LEU A 28 3.71 0.57 10.02
N LEU A 29 3.52 1.76 9.47
CA LEU A 29 4.53 2.43 8.66
C LEU A 29 5.80 2.69 9.47
N ALA A 30 5.68 3.24 10.68
CA ALA A 30 6.82 3.45 11.57
C ALA A 30 7.54 2.13 11.89
N LEU A 31 6.77 1.08 12.22
CA LEU A 31 7.31 -0.24 12.49
C LEU A 31 8.03 -0.83 11.27
N LEU A 32 7.45 -0.70 10.07
CA LEU A 32 8.05 -1.23 8.84
C LEU A 32 9.30 -0.46 8.43
N VAL A 33 9.31 0.88 8.59
CA VAL A 33 10.53 1.67 8.35
C VAL A 33 11.64 1.18 9.28
N VAL A 34 11.39 1.07 10.58
CA VAL A 34 12.39 0.57 11.55
C VAL A 34 12.79 -0.88 11.24
N ALA A 35 11.83 -1.75 10.99
CA ALA A 35 12.09 -3.16 10.72
C ALA A 35 12.89 -3.38 9.43
N LEU A 36 12.64 -2.60 8.37
CA LEU A 36 13.41 -2.69 7.12
C LEU A 36 14.80 -2.08 7.24
N HIS A 37 15.03 -1.16 8.19
CA HIS A 37 16.37 -0.67 8.51
C HIS A 37 17.17 -1.69 9.34
N LEU A 38 16.50 -2.46 10.20
CA LEU A 38 17.16 -3.41 11.10
C LEU A 38 17.24 -4.85 10.55
N PHE A 39 16.33 -5.23 9.65
CA PHE A 39 16.19 -6.60 9.14
C PHE A 39 16.09 -6.63 7.62
N ALA A 40 16.51 -7.75 7.02
CA ALA A 40 16.32 -8.00 5.60
C ALA A 40 14.83 -8.08 5.23
N PHE A 41 14.48 -7.51 4.06
CA PHE A 41 13.12 -7.49 3.52
C PHE A 41 12.43 -8.87 3.58
N ASN A 42 13.13 -9.94 3.21
CA ASN A 42 12.56 -11.29 3.21
C ASN A 42 12.00 -11.73 4.57
N ARG A 43 12.63 -11.34 5.70
CA ARG A 43 12.12 -11.72 7.03
C ARG A 43 10.82 -11.00 7.35
N VAL A 44 10.76 -9.71 7.04
CA VAL A 44 9.55 -8.90 7.23
C VAL A 44 8.43 -9.38 6.31
N TYR A 45 8.74 -9.64 5.04
CA TYR A 45 7.78 -10.14 4.06
C TYR A 45 7.20 -11.49 4.46
N VAL A 46 8.04 -12.48 4.83
CA VAL A 46 7.58 -13.81 5.27
C VAL A 46 6.70 -13.73 6.52
N LEU A 47 7.04 -12.86 7.47
CA LEU A 47 6.23 -12.67 8.68
C LEU A 47 4.84 -12.12 8.33
N LEU A 48 4.77 -11.18 7.38
CA LEU A 48 3.51 -10.55 6.97
C LEU A 48 2.73 -11.43 5.98
N SER A 49 3.40 -12.27 5.18
CA SER A 49 2.79 -13.13 4.15
C SER A 49 2.03 -14.34 4.68
N ARG A 50 2.08 -14.58 6.00
CA ARG A 50 1.31 -15.65 6.67
C ARG A 50 -0.13 -15.73 6.16
N PRO A 51 -0.64 -16.94 5.91
CA PRO A 51 -1.97 -17.12 5.34
C PRO A 51 -3.02 -16.51 6.28
N LEU A 52 -3.90 -15.70 5.69
CA LEU A 52 -5.08 -15.16 6.37
C LEU A 52 -6.30 -15.98 5.97
N PRO A 53 -7.29 -16.11 6.86
CA PRO A 53 -8.52 -16.83 6.54
C PRO A 53 -9.18 -16.25 5.29
N PRO A 54 -9.74 -17.11 4.41
CA PRO A 54 -10.36 -16.67 3.17
C PRO A 54 -11.53 -15.72 3.45
N SER A 55 -11.58 -14.63 2.71
CA SER A 55 -12.62 -13.61 2.86
C SER A 55 -13.89 -14.00 2.12
N LEU A 56 -14.95 -14.30 2.88
CA LEU A 56 -16.23 -14.85 2.42
C LEU A 56 -17.14 -13.86 1.64
N ARG A 57 -16.69 -12.64 1.30
CA ARG A 57 -17.58 -11.58 0.74
C ARG A 57 -17.47 -11.41 -0.78
N PRO A 58 -18.50 -11.70 -1.59
CA PRO A 58 -18.36 -11.78 -3.05
C PRO A 58 -18.39 -10.45 -3.83
N ASN A 59 -18.62 -9.29 -3.20
CA ASN A 59 -18.81 -8.04 -3.96
C ASN A 59 -17.48 -7.29 -4.26
N ASN A 60 -17.06 -7.29 -5.53
CA ASN A 60 -15.80 -6.69 -5.99
C ASN A 60 -15.79 -5.15 -5.96
N THR A 61 -16.90 -4.49 -6.33
CA THR A 61 -16.98 -3.01 -6.40
C THR A 61 -16.87 -2.37 -5.02
N TYR A 62 -17.52 -2.96 -4.02
CA TYR A 62 -17.39 -2.51 -2.63
C TYR A 62 -15.96 -2.68 -2.11
N ARG A 63 -15.31 -3.81 -2.43
CA ARG A 63 -13.92 -4.07 -2.07
C ARG A 63 -12.96 -3.07 -2.72
N LEU A 64 -13.16 -2.72 -3.99
CA LEU A 64 -12.33 -1.72 -4.68
C LEU A 64 -12.44 -0.35 -4.01
N LYS A 65 -13.66 0.13 -3.73
CA LYS A 65 -13.86 1.39 -2.98
C LYS A 65 -13.15 1.37 -1.63
N ARG A 66 -13.28 0.27 -0.88
CA ARG A 66 -12.62 0.12 0.43
C ARG A 66 -11.10 0.07 0.31
N ALA A 67 -10.58 -0.56 -0.74
CA ALA A 67 -9.16 -0.59 -1.03
C ALA A 67 -8.61 0.81 -1.34
N GLN A 68 -9.33 1.60 -2.15
CA GLN A 68 -9.00 2.99 -2.43
C GLN A 68 -9.05 3.88 -1.18
N THR A 69 -10.07 3.72 -0.32
CA THR A 69 -10.13 4.43 0.96
C THR A 69 -8.92 4.07 1.84
N THR A 70 -8.56 2.80 1.91
CA THR A 70 -7.39 2.35 2.68
C THR A 70 -6.10 2.95 2.11
N ALA A 71 -5.94 2.94 0.78
CA ALA A 71 -4.79 3.55 0.12
C ALA A 71 -4.68 5.05 0.41
N ALA A 72 -5.80 5.79 0.34
CA ALA A 72 -5.83 7.20 0.67
C ALA A 72 -5.42 7.47 2.14
N LEU A 73 -5.87 6.63 3.08
CA LEU A 73 -5.51 6.76 4.50
C LEU A 73 -4.04 6.45 4.77
N VAL A 74 -3.49 5.40 4.14
CA VAL A 74 -2.07 5.08 4.24
C VAL A 74 -1.22 6.20 3.63
N GLN A 75 -1.63 6.75 2.49
CA GLN A 75 -0.97 7.90 1.87
C GLN A 75 -0.98 9.13 2.80
N SER A 76 -2.12 9.41 3.46
CA SER A 76 -2.19 10.46 4.47
C SER A 76 -1.27 10.18 5.67
N ALA A 77 -1.18 8.93 6.13
CA ALA A 77 -0.29 8.54 7.21
C ALA A 77 1.20 8.74 6.85
N VAL A 78 1.59 8.48 5.60
CA VAL A 78 2.95 8.78 5.10
C VAL A 78 3.27 10.27 5.23
N TYR A 79 2.35 11.16 4.87
CA TYR A 79 2.56 12.62 4.97
C TYR A 79 2.55 13.14 6.41
N LEU A 80 1.98 12.41 7.36
CA LEU A 80 1.92 12.79 8.77
C LEU A 80 3.15 12.36 9.57
N LEU A 81 3.94 11.42 9.06
CA LEU A 81 5.15 10.97 9.75
C LEU A 81 6.27 12.01 9.62
N PRO A 82 7.06 12.26 10.67
CA PRO A 82 8.13 13.26 10.66
C PRO A 82 9.39 12.81 9.90
N PHE A 83 9.39 11.62 9.29
CA PHE A 83 10.51 11.04 8.57
C PHE A 83 10.07 10.52 7.19
N PRO A 84 10.97 10.48 6.20
CA PRO A 84 10.63 10.01 4.86
C PRO A 84 10.30 8.51 4.86
N VAL A 85 9.18 8.16 4.23
CA VAL A 85 8.79 6.76 3.99
C VAL A 85 9.08 6.44 2.53
N THR A 86 9.95 5.46 2.28
CA THR A 86 10.25 4.98 0.93
C THR A 86 9.10 4.14 0.35
N CYS A 87 9.12 3.91 -0.97
CA CYS A 87 8.06 3.20 -1.68
C CYS A 87 7.77 1.79 -1.10
N LEU A 88 8.81 1.09 -0.63
CA LEU A 88 8.68 -0.28 -0.12
C LEU A 88 7.87 -0.39 1.18
N PRO A 89 8.22 0.27 2.31
CA PRO A 89 7.39 0.28 3.51
C PRO A 89 5.98 0.84 3.26
N HIS A 90 5.84 1.82 2.35
CA HIS A 90 4.53 2.34 1.96
C HIS A 90 3.65 1.28 1.30
N ALA A 91 4.13 0.63 0.23
CA ALA A 91 3.41 -0.42 -0.48
C ALA A 91 3.12 -1.63 0.43
N LEU A 92 4.10 -2.01 1.26
CA LEU A 92 3.96 -3.14 2.18
C LEU A 92 2.92 -2.88 3.29
N ALA A 93 2.88 -1.66 3.84
CA ALA A 93 1.86 -1.26 4.81
C ALA A 93 0.45 -1.35 4.21
N LEU A 94 0.27 -0.79 3.01
CA LEU A 94 -1.00 -0.85 2.30
C LEU A 94 -1.41 -2.31 2.04
N TRP A 95 -0.51 -3.10 1.46
CA TRP A 95 -0.77 -4.50 1.16
C TRP A 95 -1.19 -5.29 2.41
N TYR A 96 -0.49 -5.11 3.53
CA TYR A 96 -0.82 -5.79 4.77
C TYR A 96 -2.19 -5.36 5.33
N LEU A 97 -2.52 -4.06 5.31
CA LEU A 97 -3.82 -3.58 5.75
C LEU A 97 -4.97 -4.07 4.87
N LEU A 98 -4.78 -4.12 3.54
CA LEU A 98 -5.76 -4.71 2.63
C LEU A 98 -5.99 -6.19 2.95
N ARG A 99 -4.90 -6.94 3.18
CA ARG A 99 -4.99 -8.36 3.55
C ARG A 99 -5.74 -8.57 4.87
N ARG A 100 -5.53 -7.72 5.88
CA ARG A 100 -6.31 -7.74 7.13
C ARG A 100 -7.80 -7.45 6.93
N GLN A 101 -8.16 -6.72 5.89
CA GLN A 101 -9.55 -6.47 5.52
C GLN A 101 -10.14 -7.57 4.63
N GLY A 102 -9.39 -8.63 4.35
CA GLY A 102 -9.78 -9.72 3.46
C GLY A 102 -9.76 -9.33 1.97
N ILE A 103 -9.03 -8.27 1.61
CA ILE A 103 -8.84 -7.79 0.24
C ILE A 103 -7.49 -8.33 -0.25
N ALA A 104 -7.52 -9.20 -1.26
CA ALA A 104 -6.32 -9.83 -1.82
C ALA A 104 -5.63 -8.88 -2.82
N GLY A 105 -5.06 -7.78 -2.31
CA GLY A 105 -4.17 -6.93 -3.10
C GLY A 105 -2.87 -7.65 -3.45
N LYS A 106 -2.35 -7.40 -4.64
CA LYS A 106 -1.05 -7.90 -5.11
C LYS A 106 0.00 -6.84 -4.83
N LEU A 107 1.02 -7.18 -4.04
CA LEU A 107 2.20 -6.35 -3.89
C LEU A 107 3.11 -6.64 -5.09
N GLN A 108 3.41 -5.59 -5.85
CA GLN A 108 4.33 -5.63 -6.99
C GLN A 108 5.61 -4.90 -6.60
N ILE A 109 6.75 -5.49 -6.95
CA ILE A 109 8.06 -4.84 -6.87
C ILE A 109 8.58 -4.87 -8.29
N GLY A 110 8.90 -3.71 -8.86
CA GLY A 110 9.43 -3.60 -10.20
C GLY A 110 10.78 -2.91 -10.21
N VAL A 111 11.54 -3.16 -11.26
CA VAL A 111 12.83 -2.53 -11.50
C VAL A 111 12.82 -1.84 -12.85
N GLN A 112 13.46 -0.68 -12.90
CA GLN A 112 13.80 0.01 -14.13
C GLN A 112 15.32 -0.03 -14.27
N LYS A 113 15.79 -0.54 -15.40
CA LYS A 113 17.19 -0.55 -15.77
C LYS A 113 17.36 0.34 -16.99
N ASN A 114 17.75 1.59 -16.75
CA ASN A 114 18.27 2.45 -17.81
C ASN A 114 19.80 2.31 -17.83
N ALA A 115 20.44 2.71 -18.94
CA ALA A 115 21.85 2.47 -19.20
C ALA A 115 22.81 2.85 -18.05
N ASP A 116 22.43 3.85 -17.24
CA ASP A 116 23.24 4.36 -16.12
C ASP A 116 22.57 4.31 -14.73
N GLU A 117 21.29 3.91 -14.61
CA GLU A 117 20.58 3.91 -13.32
C GLU A 117 19.70 2.66 -13.12
N PHE A 118 19.91 2.00 -11.98
CA PHE A 118 19.04 0.94 -11.47
C PHE A 118 18.09 1.53 -10.42
N ALA A 119 16.80 1.58 -10.73
CA ALA A 119 15.77 2.06 -9.82
C ALA A 119 14.79 0.93 -9.49
N ALA A 120 14.57 0.68 -8.19
CA ALA A 120 13.57 -0.25 -7.71
C ALA A 120 12.36 0.50 -7.17
N HIS A 121 11.16 -0.01 -7.45
CA HIS A 121 9.91 0.60 -7.04
C HIS A 121 8.90 -0.44 -6.58
N ALA A 122 7.99 -0.06 -5.68
CA ALA A 122 7.00 -0.97 -5.12
C ALA A 122 5.61 -0.34 -5.10
N TRP A 123 4.61 -1.09 -5.57
CA TRP A 123 3.21 -0.67 -5.62
C TRP A 123 2.26 -1.81 -5.31
N VAL A 124 0.99 -1.48 -5.07
CA VAL A 124 -0.08 -2.46 -4.80
C VAL A 124 -1.18 -2.34 -5.83
N GLU A 125 -1.59 -3.49 -6.36
CA GLU A 125 -2.68 -3.60 -7.33
C GLU A 125 -3.84 -4.41 -6.77
N TYR A 126 -5.08 -4.01 -7.10
CA TYR A 126 -6.26 -4.79 -6.81
C TYR A 126 -7.23 -4.76 -8.00
N GLY A 127 -7.56 -5.93 -8.54
CA GLY A 127 -8.47 -6.05 -9.68
C GLY A 127 -8.03 -5.27 -10.93
N GLY A 128 -6.71 -5.16 -11.17
CA GLY A 128 -6.14 -4.40 -12.29
C GLY A 128 -6.00 -2.89 -12.05
N VAL A 129 -6.32 -2.41 -10.84
CA VAL A 129 -6.19 -1.00 -10.46
C VAL A 129 -5.01 -0.82 -9.52
N VAL A 130 -4.09 0.10 -9.88
CA VAL A 130 -2.98 0.55 -9.01
C VAL A 130 -3.55 1.44 -7.90
N LEU A 131 -3.14 1.18 -6.65
CA LEU A 131 -3.74 1.83 -5.47
C LEU A 131 -2.89 2.94 -4.84
N ASN A 132 -1.56 2.81 -4.86
CA ASN A 132 -0.63 3.73 -4.19
C ASN A 132 0.37 4.41 -5.13
N ASP A 133 0.14 4.32 -6.44
CA ASP A 133 0.97 4.95 -7.47
C ASP A 133 0.11 5.37 -8.67
N SER A 134 0.76 5.90 -9.70
CA SER A 134 0.13 6.22 -10.97
C SER A 134 -0.21 4.94 -11.75
N ALA A 135 -1.27 5.00 -12.57
CA ALA A 135 -1.76 3.83 -13.30
C ALA A 135 -0.75 3.25 -14.31
N ASP A 136 0.20 4.05 -14.76
CA ASP A 136 1.28 3.68 -15.69
C ASP A 136 2.53 3.08 -15.00
N VAL A 137 2.53 2.94 -13.67
CA VAL A 137 3.70 2.42 -12.92
C VAL A 137 4.17 1.05 -13.44
N GLY A 138 3.23 0.15 -13.79
CA GLY A 138 3.55 -1.16 -14.35
C GLY A 138 4.08 -1.14 -15.78
N GLN A 139 4.02 0.00 -16.47
CA GLN A 139 4.66 0.22 -17.77
C GLN A 139 6.08 0.79 -17.61
N ARG A 140 6.32 1.57 -16.55
CA ARG A 140 7.62 2.19 -16.24
C ARG A 140 8.59 1.24 -15.54
N PHE A 141 8.06 0.32 -14.74
CA PHE A 141 8.83 -0.66 -13.99
C PHE A 141 8.39 -2.06 -14.38
N ILE A 142 9.35 -2.89 -14.80
CA ILE A 142 9.09 -4.30 -15.11
C ILE A 142 8.94 -5.02 -13.76
N PRO A 143 7.80 -5.68 -13.49
CA PRO A 143 7.64 -6.47 -12.28
C PRO A 143 8.78 -7.47 -12.15
N PHE A 144 9.53 -7.36 -11.06
CA PHE A 144 10.59 -8.27 -10.69
C PHE A 144 9.94 -9.45 -9.99
N ASP A 145 9.70 -10.52 -10.75
CA ASP A 145 9.13 -11.74 -10.19
C ASP A 145 10.21 -12.46 -9.37
N VAL A 146 10.15 -12.33 -8.04
CA VAL A 146 11.16 -12.92 -7.13
C VAL A 146 10.96 -14.42 -6.92
N MET A 147 10.21 -15.10 -7.79
CA MET A 147 9.86 -16.51 -7.66
C MET A 147 10.30 -17.31 -8.89
N THR A 148 11.58 -17.67 -8.91
CA THR A 148 12.05 -18.94 -9.47
C THR A 148 12.95 -19.61 -8.45
#